data_AF-A0A2T0FCK8-F1
#
_entry.id   AF-A0A2T0FCK8-F1
#
_cell.length_a   1.000
_cell.length_b   1.000
_cell.length_c   1.000
_cell.angle_alpha   90.00
_cell.angle_beta   90.00
_cell.angle_gamma   90.00
#
_symmetry.space_group_name_H-M   'P 1'
#
loop_
_entity.id
_entity.type
_entity.pdbx_description
1 polymer ?
#
loop_
_entity_poly.entity_id
_entity_poly.type
_entity_poly.pdbx_seq_one_letter_code
_entity_poly.pdbx_strand_id
1 'polypeptide(L)'
;MTTILTSSRLSRLAAYPHLSSSWHYLSAAILSVCNHPQEIPALYKYAMEVTPKEDHARVTSEMRESLLKAAALIGLPRTINSLTELKNVTPEELRLDEPLRSDDTDFEKVGESFFAKVYGKITKRIHYQLHTAYPDLNWFIIKHEYGPLLSFTKILGAKETSLVVVASLVPQDVNPQLKGHLKGAVNNGSSVEEVNSVRDMAIELSQWCGVQPWRSEVAKL
;
A
#
# COMPACT_ATOMS: atom_id res chain seq x y z
N MET A 1 -3.32 24.39 -10.15
CA MET A 1 -2.98 23.77 -8.86
C MET A 1 -1.48 23.71 -8.75
N THR A 2 -0.90 24.05 -7.60
CA THR A 2 0.54 23.93 -7.36
C THR A 2 0.91 22.46 -7.27
N THR A 3 1.87 22.00 -8.07
CA THR A 3 2.38 20.61 -8.04
C THR A 3 2.95 20.30 -6.65
N ILE A 4 2.52 19.19 -6.05
CA ILE A 4 3.01 18.76 -4.74
C ILE A 4 4.40 18.15 -4.87
N LEU A 5 4.63 17.30 -5.88
CA LEU A 5 5.90 16.63 -6.10
C LEU A 5 6.87 17.48 -6.92
N THR A 6 7.59 18.38 -6.25
CA THR A 6 8.74 19.07 -6.85
C THR A 6 9.92 18.11 -7.05
N SER A 7 10.90 18.46 -7.89
CA SER A 7 12.12 17.65 -8.09
C SER A 7 12.86 17.37 -6.77
N SER A 8 12.88 18.34 -5.85
CA SER A 8 13.49 18.16 -4.53
C SER A 8 12.72 17.15 -3.66
N ARG A 9 11.38 17.19 -3.68
CA ARG A 9 10.54 16.23 -2.95
C ARG A 9 10.64 14.83 -3.54
N LEU A 10 10.68 14.70 -4.86
CA LEU A 10 10.90 13.42 -5.55
C LEU A 10 12.26 12.79 -5.18
N SER A 11 13.33 13.57 -5.25
CA SER A 11 14.66 13.12 -4.82
C SER A 11 14.70 12.73 -3.35
N ARG A 12 13.98 13.46 -2.49
CA ARG A 12 13.85 13.12 -1.06
C ARG A 12 13.10 11.82 -0.83
N LEU A 13 12.02 11.55 -1.56
CA LEU A 13 11.31 10.27 -1.49
C LEU A 13 12.19 9.11 -1.95
N ALA A 14 12.93 9.26 -3.06
CA ALA A 14 13.85 8.23 -3.55
C ALA A 14 15.02 7.94 -2.61
N ALA A 15 15.44 8.92 -1.82
CA ALA A 15 16.52 8.79 -0.85
C ALA A 15 16.03 8.44 0.58
N TYR A 16 14.76 8.06 0.76
CA TYR A 16 14.25 7.78 2.10
C TYR A 16 14.99 6.59 2.75
N PRO A 17 15.46 6.72 4.00
CA PRO A 17 16.20 5.66 4.66
C PRO A 17 15.45 4.33 4.63
N HIS A 18 16.16 3.23 4.39
CA HIS A 18 15.62 1.87 4.38
C HIS A 18 14.53 1.57 3.32
N LEU A 19 14.22 2.51 2.41
CA LEU A 19 13.15 2.36 1.41
C LEU A 19 13.62 2.56 -0.04
N SER A 20 14.92 2.44 -0.31
CA SER A 20 15.50 2.72 -1.63
C SER A 20 14.88 1.88 -2.77
N SER A 21 14.38 0.68 -2.47
CA SER A 21 13.72 -0.20 -3.45
C SER A 21 12.19 -0.17 -3.39
N SER A 22 11.59 0.62 -2.50
CA SER A 22 10.14 0.59 -2.22
C SER A 22 9.46 1.96 -2.23
N TRP A 23 10.23 3.04 -2.22
CA TRP A 23 9.73 4.41 -2.13
C TRP A 23 8.68 4.74 -3.19
N HIS A 24 8.82 4.27 -4.43
CA HIS A 24 7.96 4.62 -5.57
C HIS A 24 6.54 4.07 -5.39
N TYR A 25 6.40 2.79 -5.06
CA TYR A 25 5.08 2.18 -4.89
C TYR A 25 4.45 2.53 -3.54
N LEU A 26 5.25 2.78 -2.49
CA LEU A 26 4.75 3.28 -1.20
C LEU A 26 4.22 4.72 -1.34
N SER A 27 4.97 5.59 -2.02
CA SER A 27 4.54 6.96 -2.30
C SER A 27 3.26 6.99 -3.13
N ALA A 28 3.13 6.09 -4.12
CA ALA A 28 1.91 5.97 -4.92
C ALA A 28 0.69 5.60 -4.07
N ALA A 29 0.82 4.65 -3.14
CA ALA A 29 -0.25 4.30 -2.20
C ALA A 29 -0.64 5.50 -1.32
N ILE A 30 0.35 6.20 -0.75
CA ILE A 30 0.10 7.37 0.11
C ILE A 30 -0.61 8.49 -0.66
N LEU A 31 -0.18 8.81 -1.89
CA LEU A 31 -0.83 9.82 -2.74
C LEU A 31 -2.27 9.44 -3.08
N SER A 32 -2.52 8.16 -3.38
CA SER A 32 -3.87 7.64 -3.62
C SER A 32 -4.75 7.79 -2.39
N VAL A 33 -4.23 7.44 -1.21
CA VAL A 33 -4.93 7.63 0.07
C VAL A 33 -5.21 9.10 0.34
N CYS A 34 -4.26 9.99 0.05
CA CYS A 34 -4.44 11.44 0.21
C CYS A 34 -5.32 12.07 -0.88
N ASN A 35 -5.83 11.31 -1.85
CA ASN A 35 -6.64 11.79 -2.98
C ASN A 35 -5.89 12.79 -3.88
N HIS A 36 -4.63 12.48 -4.19
CA HIS A 36 -3.80 13.21 -5.15
C HIS A 36 -3.38 12.35 -6.36
N PRO A 37 -4.34 11.77 -7.13
CA PRO A 37 -4.02 10.94 -8.29
C PRO A 37 -3.22 11.69 -9.36
N GLN A 38 -3.41 13.01 -9.49
CA GLN A 38 -2.69 13.86 -10.46
C GLN A 38 -1.17 13.93 -10.23
N GLU A 39 -0.66 13.50 -9.07
CA GLU A 39 0.77 13.46 -8.77
C GLU A 39 1.42 12.13 -9.20
N ILE A 40 0.62 11.07 -9.43
CA ILE A 40 1.10 9.75 -9.86
C ILE A 40 1.92 9.82 -11.16
N PRO A 41 1.55 10.60 -12.19
CA PRO A 41 2.35 10.75 -13.40
C PRO A 41 3.77 11.27 -13.16
N ALA A 42 3.92 12.27 -12.29
CA ALA A 42 5.24 12.85 -11.98
C ALA A 42 6.11 11.86 -11.19
N LEU A 43 5.50 11.17 -10.22
CA LEU A 43 6.16 10.11 -9.45
C LEU A 43 6.66 8.97 -10.36
N TYR A 44 5.80 8.48 -11.26
CA TYR A 44 6.14 7.38 -12.16
C TYR A 44 7.27 7.75 -13.12
N LYS A 45 7.21 8.93 -13.75
CA LYS A 45 8.27 9.41 -14.65
C LYS A 45 9.61 9.50 -13.94
N TYR A 46 9.64 10.09 -12.75
CA TYR A 46 10.86 10.17 -11.96
C TYR A 46 11.40 8.78 -11.58
N ALA A 47 10.51 7.85 -11.20
CA ALA A 47 10.91 6.47 -10.91
C ALA A 47 11.54 5.79 -12.14
N MET A 48 11.00 5.99 -13.35
CA MET A 48 11.58 5.49 -14.60
C MET A 48 12.93 6.14 -14.94
N GLU A 49 13.11 7.43 -14.64
CA GLU A 49 14.37 8.16 -14.87
C GLU A 49 15.51 7.65 -13.99
N VAL A 50 15.23 7.34 -12.72
CA VAL A 50 16.25 6.89 -11.76
C VAL A 50 16.45 5.37 -11.72
N THR A 51 15.61 4.62 -12.42
CA THR A 51 15.67 3.15 -12.47
C THR A 51 16.28 2.69 -13.80
N PRO A 52 17.21 1.72 -13.81
CA PRO A 52 17.69 1.08 -15.03
C PRO A 52 16.55 0.52 -15.89
N LYS A 53 16.71 0.55 -17.21
CA LYS A 53 15.63 0.21 -18.16
C LYS A 53 15.14 -1.23 -18.00
N GLU A 54 16.04 -2.16 -17.67
CA GLU A 54 15.76 -3.57 -17.41
C GLU A 54 14.79 -3.79 -16.23
N ASP A 55 14.68 -2.82 -15.31
CA ASP A 55 13.83 -2.88 -14.14
C ASP A 55 12.49 -2.13 -14.31
N HIS A 56 12.26 -1.45 -15.43
CA HIS A 56 11.06 -0.64 -15.68
C HIS A 56 9.77 -1.48 -15.58
N ALA A 57 9.77 -2.70 -16.10
CA ALA A 57 8.62 -3.59 -16.02
C ALA A 57 8.26 -3.97 -14.57
N ARG A 58 9.29 -4.19 -13.73
CA ARG A 58 9.12 -4.49 -12.31
C ARG A 58 8.56 -3.29 -11.55
N VAL A 59 9.18 -2.12 -11.67
CA VAL A 59 8.74 -0.88 -11.01
C VAL A 59 7.31 -0.52 -11.40
N THR A 60 6.95 -0.66 -12.67
CA THR A 60 5.58 -0.42 -13.16
C THR A 60 4.57 -1.37 -12.52
N SER A 61 4.91 -2.66 -12.44
CA SER A 61 4.06 -3.69 -11.84
C SER A 61 3.88 -3.46 -10.34
N GLU A 62 4.94 -3.09 -9.63
CA GLU A 62 4.92 -2.77 -8.20
C GLU A 62 4.03 -1.56 -7.89
N MET A 63 4.13 -0.46 -8.66
CA MET A 63 3.26 0.72 -8.47
C MET A 63 1.80 0.37 -8.72
N ARG A 64 1.51 -0.38 -9.80
CA ARG A 64 0.15 -0.83 -10.12
C ARG A 64 -0.44 -1.70 -9.01
N GLU A 65 0.33 -2.68 -8.54
CA GLU A 65 -0.12 -3.60 -7.49
C GLU A 65 -0.29 -2.89 -6.15
N SER A 66 0.58 -1.94 -5.80
CA SER A 66 0.44 -1.13 -4.58
C SER A 66 -0.84 -0.29 -4.60
N LEU A 67 -1.14 0.39 -5.72
CA LEU A 67 -2.37 1.16 -5.88
C LEU A 67 -3.63 0.29 -5.79
N LEU A 68 -3.58 -0.93 -6.34
CA LEU A 68 -4.68 -1.88 -6.23
C LEU A 68 -4.83 -2.41 -4.80
N LYS A 69 -3.74 -2.77 -4.11
CA LYS A 69 -3.78 -3.22 -2.71
C LYS A 69 -4.29 -2.14 -1.75
N ALA A 70 -4.01 -0.86 -2.02
CA ALA A 70 -4.55 0.25 -1.23
C ALA A 70 -6.09 0.31 -1.28
N ALA A 71 -6.75 -0.26 -2.30
CA ALA A 71 -8.20 -0.29 -2.42
C ALA A 71 -8.89 -0.93 -1.21
N ALA A 72 -8.23 -1.88 -0.53
CA ALA A 72 -8.73 -2.51 0.69
C ALA A 72 -9.02 -1.52 1.82
N LEU A 73 -8.43 -0.32 1.75
CA LEU A 73 -8.51 0.69 2.81
C LEU A 73 -9.18 1.98 2.36
N ILE A 74 -9.16 2.29 1.06
CA ILE A 74 -9.65 3.58 0.53
C ILE A 74 -10.82 3.43 -0.45
N GLY A 75 -11.19 2.18 -0.79
CA GLY A 75 -12.24 1.86 -1.74
C GLY A 75 -11.86 2.15 -3.20
N LEU A 76 -12.77 1.76 -4.10
CA LEU A 76 -12.54 1.80 -5.54
C LEU A 76 -12.37 3.21 -6.14
N PRO A 77 -13.08 4.29 -5.72
CA PRO A 77 -12.99 5.57 -6.42
C PRO A 77 -11.58 6.17 -6.48
N ARG A 78 -10.85 6.19 -5.36
CA ARG A 78 -9.47 6.72 -5.32
C ARG A 78 -8.49 5.81 -6.06
N THR A 79 -8.70 4.50 -5.95
CA THR A 79 -7.91 3.51 -6.69
C THR A 79 -8.09 3.64 -8.20
N ILE A 80 -9.33 3.79 -8.69
CA ILE A 80 -9.65 4.00 -10.10
C ILE A 80 -8.93 5.24 -10.61
N ASN A 81 -9.11 6.39 -9.94
CA ASN A 81 -8.47 7.64 -10.36
C ASN A 81 -6.94 7.49 -10.46
N SER A 82 -6.31 6.89 -9.44
CA SER A 82 -4.85 6.74 -9.41
C SER A 82 -4.31 5.74 -10.44
N LEU A 83 -5.00 4.62 -10.66
CA LEU A 83 -4.62 3.64 -11.68
C LEU A 83 -4.84 4.18 -13.10
N THR A 84 -5.87 4.99 -13.32
CA THR A 84 -6.09 5.68 -14.59
C THR A 84 -4.95 6.66 -14.88
N GLU A 85 -4.55 7.49 -13.91
CA GLU A 85 -3.41 8.40 -14.07
C GLU A 85 -2.10 7.64 -14.33
N LEU A 86 -1.86 6.52 -13.62
CA LEU A 86 -0.70 5.66 -13.90
C LEU A 86 -0.74 5.11 -15.34
N LYS A 87 -1.88 4.56 -15.78
CA LYS A 87 -2.06 4.02 -17.14
C LYS A 87 -1.72 5.05 -18.21
N ASN A 88 -2.16 6.30 -18.04
CA ASN A 88 -1.98 7.38 -19.02
C ASN A 88 -0.51 7.69 -19.31
N VAL A 89 0.40 7.40 -18.37
CA VAL A 89 1.85 7.57 -18.56
C VAL A 89 2.64 6.26 -18.67
N THR A 90 1.98 5.11 -18.53
CA THR A 90 2.63 3.81 -18.71
C THR A 90 2.87 3.55 -20.20
N PRO A 91 4.12 3.28 -20.64
CA PRO A 91 4.43 2.87 -22.02
C PRO A 91 3.60 1.66 -22.44
N GLU A 92 3.23 1.58 -23.71
CA GLU A 92 2.31 0.56 -24.23
C GLU A 92 2.86 -0.86 -24.00
N GLU A 93 4.16 -1.04 -24.18
CA GLU A 93 4.88 -2.30 -23.95
C GLU A 93 4.91 -2.77 -22.49
N LEU A 94 4.54 -1.90 -21.52
CA LEU A 94 4.46 -2.22 -20.09
C LEU A 94 3.01 -2.35 -19.58
N ARG A 95 2.02 -2.24 -20.48
CA ARG A 95 0.59 -2.42 -20.13
C ARG A 95 0.23 -3.91 -20.09
N LEU A 96 -0.85 -4.21 -19.38
CA LEU A 96 -1.43 -5.55 -19.33
C LEU A 96 -2.82 -5.50 -19.93
N ASP A 97 -3.16 -6.54 -20.69
CA ASP A 97 -4.50 -6.71 -21.26
C ASP A 97 -5.38 -7.66 -20.44
N GLU A 98 -4.75 -8.52 -19.63
CA GLU A 98 -5.43 -9.56 -18.85
C GLU A 98 -5.14 -9.46 -17.34
N PRO A 99 -6.07 -9.88 -16.47
CA PRO A 99 -5.83 -9.93 -15.03
C PRO A 99 -4.78 -10.99 -14.67
N LEU A 100 -3.99 -10.70 -13.64
CA LEU A 100 -2.95 -11.61 -13.14
C LEU A 100 -3.46 -12.61 -12.08
N ARG A 101 -4.69 -12.41 -11.61
CA ARG A 101 -5.35 -13.25 -10.60
C ARG A 101 -6.20 -14.31 -11.32
N SER A 102 -6.26 -15.52 -10.75
CA SER A 102 -6.99 -16.67 -11.30
C SER A 102 -8.05 -17.15 -10.31
N ASP A 103 -9.19 -17.56 -10.84
CA ASP A 103 -10.37 -17.99 -10.08
C ASP A 103 -10.21 -19.34 -9.37
N ASP A 104 -9.19 -20.12 -9.70
CA ASP A 104 -8.94 -21.45 -9.09
C ASP A 104 -8.28 -21.37 -7.70
N THR A 105 -8.04 -20.16 -7.19
CA THR A 105 -7.41 -19.96 -5.87
C THR A 105 -8.43 -20.14 -4.75
N ASP A 106 -8.10 -20.99 -3.76
CA ASP A 106 -8.83 -21.03 -2.49
C ASP A 106 -8.54 -19.75 -1.69
N PHE A 107 -9.28 -18.69 -2.02
CA PHE A 107 -9.10 -17.35 -1.46
C PHE A 107 -9.33 -17.30 0.05
N GLU A 108 -10.24 -18.12 0.58
CA GLU A 108 -10.47 -18.21 2.02
C GLU A 108 -9.22 -18.74 2.72
N LYS A 109 -8.65 -19.85 2.23
CA LYS A 109 -7.44 -20.44 2.82
C LYS A 109 -6.22 -19.53 2.75
N VAL A 110 -5.95 -18.90 1.61
CA VAL A 110 -4.80 -17.99 1.48
C VAL A 110 -5.04 -16.69 2.24
N GLY A 111 -6.28 -16.21 2.34
CA GLY A 111 -6.67 -15.06 3.14
C GLY A 111 -6.43 -15.29 4.62
N GLU A 112 -6.93 -16.41 5.15
CA GLU A 112 -6.72 -16.84 6.54
C GLU A 112 -5.23 -17.00 6.88
N SER A 113 -4.45 -17.62 5.98
CA SER A 113 -3.02 -17.79 6.17
C SER A 113 -2.27 -16.45 6.29
N PHE A 114 -2.57 -15.49 5.40
CA PHE A 114 -1.94 -14.17 5.46
C PHE A 114 -2.41 -13.36 6.66
N PHE A 115 -3.72 -13.39 6.97
CA PHE A 115 -4.30 -12.75 8.14
C PHE A 115 -3.64 -13.25 9.43
N ALA A 116 -3.44 -14.57 9.54
CA ALA A 116 -2.77 -15.19 10.68
C ALA A 116 -1.29 -14.77 10.80
N LYS A 117 -0.57 -14.55 9.70
CA LYS A 117 0.80 -14.00 9.74
C LYS A 117 0.82 -12.55 10.24
N VAL A 118 -0.11 -11.72 9.77
CA VAL A 118 -0.22 -10.32 10.22
C VAL A 118 -0.46 -10.25 11.73
N TYR A 119 -1.46 -10.97 12.25
CA TYR A 119 -1.89 -10.82 13.64
C TYR A 119 -1.25 -11.81 14.63
N GLY A 120 -0.62 -12.89 14.15
CA GLY A 120 0.11 -13.84 14.98
C GLY A 120 -0.72 -14.41 16.13
N LYS A 121 -0.26 -14.22 17.37
CA LYS A 121 -0.92 -14.78 18.57
C LYS A 121 -2.32 -14.22 18.83
N ILE A 122 -2.63 -13.02 18.32
CA ILE A 122 -3.93 -12.36 18.58
C ILE A 122 -4.97 -12.61 17.46
N THR A 123 -4.63 -13.38 16.43
CA THR A 123 -5.49 -13.68 15.27
C THR A 123 -6.92 -14.08 15.67
N LYS A 124 -7.07 -15.08 16.56
CA LYS A 124 -8.41 -15.53 17.02
C LYS A 124 -9.21 -14.42 17.70
N ARG A 125 -8.53 -13.54 18.46
CA ARG A 125 -9.18 -12.40 19.12
C ARG A 125 -9.67 -11.38 18.09
N ILE A 126 -8.88 -11.10 17.05
CA ILE A 126 -9.28 -10.15 16.00
C ILE A 126 -10.48 -10.70 15.21
N HIS A 127 -10.48 -11.98 14.81
CA HIS A 127 -11.66 -12.60 14.16
C HIS A 127 -12.90 -12.49 15.03
N TYR A 128 -12.78 -12.81 16.33
CA TYR A 128 -13.91 -12.71 17.26
C TYR A 128 -14.43 -11.26 17.36
N GLN A 129 -13.54 -10.27 17.43
CA GLN A 129 -13.92 -8.85 17.45
C GLN A 129 -14.64 -8.42 16.16
N LEU A 130 -14.12 -8.81 14.99
CA LEU A 130 -14.76 -8.50 13.70
C LEU A 130 -16.13 -9.17 13.59
N HIS A 131 -16.22 -10.46 13.94
CA HIS A 131 -17.45 -11.24 13.86
C HIS A 131 -18.54 -10.72 14.81
N THR A 132 -18.18 -10.37 16.05
CA THR A 132 -19.14 -9.83 17.02
C THR A 132 -19.59 -8.41 16.69
N ALA A 133 -18.78 -7.62 15.97
CA ALA A 133 -19.21 -6.35 15.44
C ALA A 133 -20.25 -6.53 14.32
N TYR A 134 -20.00 -7.46 13.38
CA TYR A 134 -20.93 -7.89 12.34
C TYR A 134 -20.37 -9.16 11.66
N PRO A 135 -21.08 -10.31 11.64
CA PRO A 135 -20.53 -11.54 11.05
C PRO A 135 -20.02 -11.40 9.61
N ASP A 136 -20.73 -10.64 8.77
CA ASP A 136 -20.34 -10.43 7.37
C ASP A 136 -19.06 -9.61 7.26
N LEU A 137 -18.71 -8.77 8.25
CA LEU A 137 -17.46 -8.01 8.24
C LEU A 137 -16.26 -8.96 8.26
N ASN A 138 -16.26 -9.95 9.16
CA ASN A 138 -15.18 -10.93 9.22
C ASN A 138 -15.14 -11.78 7.93
N TRP A 139 -16.31 -12.24 7.48
CA TRP A 139 -16.42 -13.05 6.27
C TRP A 139 -15.91 -12.29 5.03
N PHE A 140 -16.31 -11.03 4.87
CA PHE A 140 -15.96 -10.19 3.73
C PHE A 140 -14.47 -9.85 3.73
N ILE A 141 -13.91 -9.45 4.88
CA ILE A 141 -12.48 -9.15 5.01
C ILE A 141 -11.63 -10.36 4.60
N ILE A 142 -11.97 -11.57 5.04
CA ILE A 142 -11.19 -12.76 4.70
C ILE A 142 -11.36 -13.13 3.22
N LYS A 143 -12.60 -13.20 2.73
CA LYS A 143 -12.89 -13.70 1.38
C LYS A 143 -12.61 -12.71 0.26
N HIS A 144 -12.70 -11.42 0.51
CA HIS A 144 -12.62 -10.38 -0.53
C HIS A 144 -11.44 -9.43 -0.38
N GLU A 145 -10.96 -9.17 0.85
CA GLU A 145 -9.79 -8.30 1.05
C GLU A 145 -8.50 -9.11 1.20
N TYR A 146 -8.44 -9.99 2.19
CA TYR A 146 -7.23 -10.78 2.43
C TYR A 146 -7.01 -11.82 1.33
N GLY A 147 -8.03 -12.59 0.96
CA GLY A 147 -7.90 -13.68 -0.02
C GLY A 147 -7.37 -13.24 -1.39
N PRO A 148 -8.15 -12.51 -2.20
CA PRO A 148 -7.79 -12.22 -3.58
C PRO A 148 -6.85 -11.01 -3.71
N LEU A 149 -6.89 -10.06 -2.77
CA LEU A 149 -6.17 -8.80 -2.90
C LEU A 149 -4.84 -8.80 -2.12
N LEU A 150 -4.88 -8.94 -0.80
CA LEU A 150 -3.67 -8.84 0.02
C LEU A 150 -2.78 -10.09 -0.08
N SER A 151 -3.36 -11.29 -0.13
CA SER A 151 -2.61 -12.55 -0.27
C SER A 151 -2.07 -12.82 -1.67
N PHE A 152 -2.39 -11.99 -2.67
CA PHE A 152 -1.72 -12.07 -3.97
C PHE A 152 -0.30 -11.50 -3.86
N THR A 153 0.69 -12.38 -3.68
CA THR A 153 2.08 -12.00 -3.41
C THR A 153 3.05 -12.28 -4.55
N LYS A 154 2.56 -12.37 -5.79
CA LYS A 154 3.40 -12.63 -6.98
C LYS A 154 4.18 -11.41 -7.47
N ILE A 155 3.75 -10.20 -7.11
CA ILE A 155 4.41 -8.92 -7.45
C ILE A 155 5.01 -8.30 -6.20
N LEU A 156 4.15 -7.93 -5.23
CA LEU A 156 4.56 -7.45 -3.92
C LEU A 156 4.45 -8.61 -2.93
N GLY A 157 5.56 -9.01 -2.34
CA GLY A 157 5.61 -10.08 -1.34
C GLY A 157 4.79 -9.75 -0.08
N ALA A 158 4.79 -10.67 0.89
CA ALA A 158 4.05 -10.45 2.13
C ALA A 158 4.58 -9.25 2.94
N LYS A 159 5.90 -9.04 2.89
CA LYS A 159 6.58 -7.89 3.48
C LYS A 159 6.12 -6.60 2.83
N GLU A 160 6.27 -6.48 1.51
CA GLU A 160 5.94 -5.29 0.74
C GLU A 160 4.45 -4.96 0.81
N THR A 161 3.59 -5.98 0.75
CA THR A 161 2.14 -5.83 0.95
C THR A 161 1.82 -5.23 2.32
N SER A 162 2.50 -5.68 3.37
CA SER A 162 2.28 -5.14 4.73
C SER A 162 2.77 -3.69 4.85
N LEU A 163 3.87 -3.34 4.18
CA LEU A 163 4.35 -1.95 4.12
C LEU A 163 3.36 -1.04 3.37
N VAL A 164 2.77 -1.51 2.26
CA VAL A 164 1.70 -0.77 1.55
C VAL A 164 0.49 -0.51 2.46
N VAL A 165 0.10 -1.52 3.27
CA VAL A 165 -0.99 -1.37 4.24
C VAL A 165 -0.63 -0.33 5.32
N VAL A 166 0.59 -0.37 5.88
CA VAL A 166 1.06 0.66 6.83
C VAL A 166 1.04 2.05 6.20
N ALA A 167 1.61 2.19 5.00
CA ALA A 167 1.64 3.45 4.24
C ALA A 167 0.24 4.00 3.96
N SER A 168 -0.74 3.12 3.79
CA SER A 168 -2.13 3.48 3.50
C SER A 168 -2.95 3.81 4.75
N LEU A 169 -2.63 3.24 5.92
CA LEU A 169 -3.34 3.50 7.17
C LEU A 169 -2.93 4.82 7.83
N VAL A 170 -1.65 5.19 7.72
CA VAL A 170 -1.11 6.40 8.36
C VAL A 170 -1.90 7.65 7.98
N PRO A 171 -2.18 7.98 6.71
CA PRO A 171 -2.87 9.23 6.35
C PRO A 171 -4.34 9.30 6.79
N GLN A 172 -4.93 8.20 7.25
CA GLN A 172 -6.37 8.09 7.53
C GLN A 172 -6.75 8.30 9.01
N ASP A 173 -5.78 8.48 9.90
CA ASP A 173 -6.01 8.68 11.35
C ASP A 173 -6.77 7.51 12.03
N VAL A 174 -6.42 6.28 11.66
CA VAL A 174 -7.04 5.02 12.12
C VAL A 174 -6.10 4.18 12.99
N ASN A 175 -5.68 4.77 14.11
CA ASN A 175 -4.73 4.15 15.05
C ASN A 175 -5.09 2.71 15.54
N PRO A 176 -6.37 2.36 15.79
CA PRO A 176 -6.72 0.98 16.17
C PRO A 176 -6.32 -0.05 15.12
N GLN A 177 -6.43 0.28 13.84
CA GLN A 177 -6.02 -0.56 12.71
C GLN A 177 -4.50 -0.51 12.54
N LEU A 178 -3.90 0.69 12.57
CA LEU A 178 -2.46 0.87 12.35
C LEU A 178 -1.59 0.04 13.31
N LYS A 179 -1.95 -0.03 14.61
CA LYS A 179 -1.18 -0.79 15.61
C LYS A 179 -0.97 -2.26 15.24
N GLY A 180 -2.02 -2.93 14.77
CA GLY A 180 -1.94 -4.34 14.36
C GLY A 180 -1.02 -4.51 13.15
N HIS A 181 -1.13 -3.60 12.19
CA HIS A 181 -0.38 -3.68 10.93
C HIS A 181 1.09 -3.26 11.04
N LEU A 182 1.44 -2.36 11.96
CA LEU A 182 2.84 -2.07 12.31
C LEU A 182 3.55 -3.35 12.75
N LYS A 183 2.96 -4.08 13.72
CA LYS A 183 3.51 -5.36 14.16
C LYS A 183 3.42 -6.43 13.08
N GLY A 184 2.34 -6.42 12.30
CA GLY A 184 2.13 -7.34 11.18
C GLY A 184 3.17 -7.22 10.08
N ALA A 185 3.65 -6.02 9.78
CA ALA A 185 4.76 -5.82 8.85
C ALA A 185 6.04 -6.50 9.35
N VAL A 186 6.35 -6.38 10.64
CA VAL A 186 7.47 -7.11 11.26
C VAL A 186 7.26 -8.62 11.20
N ASN A 187 6.04 -9.10 11.48
CA ASN A 187 5.73 -10.54 11.40
C ASN A 187 5.88 -11.08 9.96
N ASN A 188 5.68 -10.24 8.94
CA ASN A 188 5.86 -10.56 7.53
C ASN A 188 7.29 -10.30 7.01
N GLY A 189 8.24 -9.97 7.89
CA GLY A 189 9.68 -9.92 7.57
C GLY A 189 10.26 -8.52 7.39
N SER A 190 9.51 -7.44 7.64
CA SER A 190 10.08 -6.09 7.67
C SER A 190 10.97 -5.89 8.89
N SER A 191 12.05 -5.14 8.73
CA SER A 191 12.80 -4.63 9.88
C SER A 191 12.00 -3.52 10.59
N VAL A 192 12.35 -3.22 11.85
CA VAL A 192 11.69 -2.13 12.60
C VAL A 192 12.00 -0.78 11.94
N GLU A 193 13.21 -0.62 11.42
CA GLU A 193 13.68 0.57 10.71
C GLU A 193 12.90 0.79 9.41
N GLU A 194 12.61 -0.27 8.64
CA GLU A 194 11.76 -0.17 7.45
C GLU A 194 10.35 0.31 7.82
N VAL A 195 9.72 -0.29 8.85
CA VAL A 195 8.37 0.08 9.28
C VAL A 195 8.30 1.53 9.77
N ASN A 196 9.28 1.96 10.57
CA ASN A 196 9.37 3.35 11.02
C ASN A 196 9.59 4.31 9.85
N SER A 197 10.44 3.95 8.89
CA SER A 197 10.69 4.77 7.70
C SER A 197 9.44 4.92 6.83
N VAL A 198 8.64 3.85 6.65
CA VAL A 198 7.35 3.93 5.93
C VAL A 198 6.38 4.85 6.66
N ARG A 199 6.29 4.73 7.98
CA ARG A 199 5.45 5.60 8.81
C ARG A 199 5.85 7.06 8.65
N ASP A 200 7.14 7.37 8.74
CA ASP A 200 7.65 8.74 8.67
C ASP A 200 7.47 9.32 7.25
N MET A 201 7.73 8.53 6.21
CA MET A 201 7.43 8.90 4.81
C MET A 201 5.94 9.21 4.63
N ALA A 202 5.07 8.37 5.17
CA ALA A 202 3.63 8.56 5.06
C ALA A 202 3.17 9.83 5.81
N ILE A 203 3.72 10.12 6.98
CA ILE A 203 3.44 11.37 7.71
C ILE A 203 3.86 12.58 6.87
N GLU A 204 5.10 12.58 6.38
CA GLU A 204 5.68 13.70 5.65
C GLU A 204 4.93 13.97 4.33
N LEU A 205 4.67 12.92 3.54
CA LEU A 205 3.96 13.05 2.28
C LEU A 205 2.49 13.45 2.49
N SER A 206 1.84 13.00 3.57
CA SER A 206 0.49 13.46 3.95
C SER A 206 0.47 14.96 4.27
N GLN A 207 1.49 15.47 4.96
CA GLN A 207 1.63 16.91 5.23
C GLN A 207 1.82 17.69 3.93
N TRP A 208 2.59 17.18 2.97
CA TRP A 208 2.73 17.81 1.65
C TRP A 208 1.42 17.85 0.87
N CYS A 209 0.56 16.85 1.07
CA CYS A 209 -0.80 16.78 0.52
C CYS A 209 -1.81 17.67 1.27
N GLY A 210 -1.42 18.32 2.37
CA GLY A 210 -2.33 19.16 3.17
C GLY A 210 -3.36 18.36 3.97
N VAL A 211 -3.10 17.08 4.25
CA VAL A 211 -3.89 16.30 5.21
C VAL A 211 -3.79 16.99 6.58
N GLN A 212 -4.95 17.32 7.16
CA GLN A 212 -5.06 17.97 8.47
C GLN A 212 -4.32 17.16 9.55
N PRO A 213 -3.86 17.79 10.64
CA PRO A 213 -3.15 17.07 11.69
C PRO A 213 -4.01 15.92 12.22
N TRP A 214 -3.35 14.78 12.45
CA TRP A 214 -3.94 13.64 13.14
C TRP A 214 -4.54 14.09 14.48
N ARG A 215 -5.71 13.54 14.83
CA ARG A 215 -6.38 13.85 16.10
C ARG A 215 -5.60 13.35 17.31
N SER A 216 -4.69 12.41 17.10
CA SER A 216 -3.80 11.84 18.11
C SER A 216 -2.42 11.53 17.51
N GLU A 217 -1.42 11.27 18.35
CA GLU A 217 -0.10 10.82 17.87
C GLU A 217 -0.26 9.57 16.99
N VAL A 218 0.31 9.60 15.78
CA VAL A 218 0.31 8.45 14.88
C VAL A 218 1.01 7.27 15.57
N ALA A 219 0.33 6.13 15.68
CA ALA A 219 0.86 4.96 16.35
C ALA A 219 2.24 4.57 15.82
N LYS A 220 3.07 4.03 16.70
CA LYS A 220 4.43 3.55 16.44
C LYS A 220 4.61 2.14 17.00
N LEU A 221 5.63 1.44 16.52
CA LEU A 221 6.00 0.08 16.98
C LEU A 221 6.39 0.06 18.46
#